data_AF-A0A1W9X103-F1
#
_entry.id   AF-A0A1W9X103-F1
#
_cell.length_a   1.000
_cell.length_b   1.000
_cell.length_c   1.000
_cell.angle_alpha   90.00
_cell.angle_beta   90.00
_cell.angle_gamma   90.00
#
_symmetry.space_group_name_H-M   'P 1'
#
loop_
_entity.id
_entity.type
_entity.pdbx_description
1 polymer ?
#
loop_
_entity_poly.entity_id
_entity_poly.type
_entity_poly.pdbx_seq_one_letter_code
_entity_poly.pdbx_strand_id
1 'polypeptide(L)'
;MNIFKYFFNQFFNQPAVKNFFQLLNGIFFIGLILFGLLVMLTIKAIKRILKAIKRIPWVINWIFTIGFIVIGFILVESFFWFGLISIIVGILISPYMNEFLHKMVHVIQRTAKFSENARVKKPSFLKKEGFVIFTDFKYFADNYSLSTKLIIVLLGFGIAIVSLYYDETDEQRFLAGLLIQNAWIDYDHDKQLTPLRAYLERTELKQRKETYLATQVELSKELQSQYDNGHYEEVIKQGTPYAPFDSQIKLWVQDAKNRLKKEHIEMAKKEAPRLMKTGKYREAYRLTEPLNDPKLQKVAASAKKRIDKEVAKLRSSYERGYYKPVIKKGTPYVGSDCRITELVSDAKEAQAIREERRRRNKAIKKTANLIEGRHFQEAIKFASESEYAEHTKMKRLVRRAKFRKKKAKEKRILARLRNIPPTRIEANIREYSNLVKLFPKNEKYNRKLEYYKRQLIELRKQPPLLVTQEQYGDKWPFTVPKGKLECFPPGIITFRANEKTYAVNGLASSRGYPKIDEIWKDDPNQEEVQEGTLFIMKVDMGPIINKGLDLCNPL
;
A
#
# COMPACT_ATOMS: atom_id res chain seq x y z
N MET A 1 -36.62 54.28 -28.07
CA MET A 1 -36.20 53.57 -26.84
C MET A 1 -37.04 53.92 -25.59
N ASN A 2 -37.64 55.11 -25.49
CA ASN A 2 -38.46 55.51 -24.31
C ASN A 2 -39.91 54.98 -24.31
N ILE A 3 -40.55 54.83 -25.47
CA ILE A 3 -41.94 54.32 -25.57
C ILE A 3 -42.02 52.84 -25.18
N PHE A 4 -41.06 52.03 -25.64
CA PHE A 4 -40.99 50.61 -25.30
C PHE A 4 -40.83 50.40 -23.79
N LYS A 5 -40.03 51.24 -23.13
CA LYS A 5 -39.80 51.20 -21.68
C LYS A 5 -41.07 51.58 -20.90
N TYR A 6 -41.83 52.57 -21.38
CA TYR A 6 -43.12 52.97 -20.79
C TYR A 6 -44.17 51.85 -20.93
N PHE A 7 -44.27 51.25 -22.12
CA PHE A 7 -45.21 50.15 -22.39
C PHE A 7 -44.88 48.91 -21.58
N PHE A 8 -43.60 48.55 -21.49
CA PHE A 8 -43.13 47.43 -20.66
C PHE A 8 -43.45 47.68 -19.17
N ASN A 9 -43.22 48.91 -18.69
CA ASN A 9 -43.46 49.24 -17.29
C ASN A 9 -44.96 49.31 -16.94
N GLN A 10 -45.82 49.68 -17.90
CA GLN A 10 -47.28 49.59 -17.76
C GLN A 10 -47.76 48.14 -17.77
N PHE A 11 -47.26 47.32 -18.70
CA PHE A 11 -47.66 45.92 -18.85
C PHE A 11 -47.32 45.09 -17.60
N PHE A 12 -46.12 45.23 -17.04
CA PHE A 12 -45.71 44.50 -15.82
C PHE A 12 -46.28 45.07 -14.52
N ASN A 13 -46.84 46.29 -14.53
CA ASN A 13 -47.53 46.87 -13.37
C ASN A 13 -49.04 46.61 -13.35
N GLN A 14 -49.60 46.00 -14.39
CA GLN A 14 -50.98 45.52 -14.39
C GLN A 14 -51.17 44.51 -13.24
N PRO A 15 -52.21 44.68 -12.39
CA PRO A 15 -52.44 43.79 -11.25
C PRO A 15 -52.59 42.32 -11.67
N ALA A 16 -53.18 42.06 -12.83
CA ALA A 16 -53.30 40.71 -13.39
C ALA A 16 -51.93 40.06 -13.69
N VAL A 17 -50.96 40.83 -14.20
CA VAL A 17 -49.61 40.34 -14.53
C VAL A 17 -48.81 40.12 -13.25
N LYS A 18 -48.91 41.01 -12.26
CA LYS A 18 -48.30 40.81 -10.94
C LYS A 18 -48.85 39.57 -10.23
N ASN A 19 -50.16 39.35 -10.27
CA ASN A 19 -50.80 38.18 -9.69
C ASN A 19 -50.39 36.89 -10.43
N PHE A 20 -50.26 36.94 -11.76
CA PHE A 20 -49.76 35.82 -12.56
C PHE A 20 -48.31 35.45 -12.22
N PHE A 21 -47.42 36.43 -12.05
CA PHE A 21 -46.03 36.18 -11.63
C PHE A 21 -45.93 35.72 -10.17
N GLN A 22 -46.78 36.21 -9.27
CA GLN A 22 -46.87 35.68 -7.90
C GLN A 22 -47.36 34.23 -7.88
N LEU A 23 -48.31 33.87 -8.74
CA LEU A 23 -48.84 32.51 -8.85
C LEU A 23 -47.79 31.56 -9.46
N LEU A 24 -47.05 32.01 -10.48
CA LEU A 24 -45.90 31.29 -11.03
C LEU A 24 -44.78 31.09 -10.01
N ASN A 25 -44.44 32.12 -9.23
CA ASN A 25 -43.47 32.00 -8.15
C ASN A 25 -43.97 31.07 -7.04
N GLY A 26 -45.26 31.11 -6.71
CA GLY A 26 -45.89 30.19 -5.77
C GLY A 26 -45.80 28.73 -6.23
N ILE A 27 -46.14 28.45 -7.50
CA ILE A 27 -46.00 27.12 -8.11
C ILE A 27 -44.53 26.68 -8.14
N PHE A 28 -43.61 27.59 -8.45
CA PHE A 28 -42.18 27.29 -8.47
C PHE A 28 -41.65 26.96 -7.06
N PHE A 29 -42.06 27.71 -6.04
CA PHE A 29 -41.71 27.43 -4.64
C PHE A 29 -42.33 26.14 -4.12
N ILE A 30 -43.60 25.86 -4.45
CA ILE A 30 -44.26 24.60 -4.12
C ILE A 30 -43.55 23.43 -4.82
N GLY A 31 -43.17 23.60 -6.08
CA GLY A 31 -42.37 22.62 -6.82
C GLY A 31 -41.00 22.37 -6.19
N LEU A 32 -40.32 23.41 -5.70
CA LEU A 32 -39.05 23.31 -4.99
C LEU A 32 -39.19 22.60 -3.62
N ILE A 33 -40.28 22.87 -2.90
CA ILE A 33 -40.61 22.21 -1.63
C ILE A 33 -40.94 20.74 -1.86
N LEU A 34 -41.76 20.43 -2.87
CA LEU A 34 -42.11 19.06 -3.24
C LEU A 34 -40.89 18.27 -3.75
N PHE A 35 -40.03 18.90 -4.55
CA PHE A 35 -38.75 18.31 -4.96
C PHE A 35 -37.82 18.09 -3.78
N GLY A 36 -37.74 19.05 -2.83
CA GLY A 36 -37.01 18.88 -1.58
C GLY A 36 -37.55 17.76 -0.71
N LEU A 37 -38.87 17.58 -0.65
CA LEU A 37 -39.54 16.48 0.04
C LEU A 37 -39.30 15.14 -0.65
N LEU A 38 -39.34 15.10 -1.99
CA LEU A 38 -39.02 13.91 -2.78
C LEU A 38 -37.54 13.51 -2.62
N VAL A 39 -36.62 14.48 -2.63
CA VAL A 39 -35.20 14.27 -2.33
C VAL A 39 -34.99 13.82 -0.89
N MET A 40 -35.72 14.38 0.09
CA MET A 40 -35.67 13.89 1.47
C MET A 40 -36.22 12.48 1.61
N LEU A 41 -37.33 12.13 0.94
CA LEU A 41 -37.92 10.80 0.96
C LEU A 41 -37.01 9.76 0.30
N THR A 42 -36.39 10.10 -0.83
CA THR A 42 -35.38 9.25 -1.50
C THR A 42 -34.11 9.11 -0.66
N ILE A 43 -33.62 10.17 -0.02
CA ILE A 43 -32.48 10.08 0.93
C ILE A 43 -32.86 9.25 2.17
N LYS A 44 -34.11 9.34 2.67
CA LYS A 44 -34.60 8.57 3.82
C LYS A 44 -34.80 7.09 3.45
N ALA A 45 -35.25 6.80 2.22
CA ALA A 45 -35.34 5.46 1.65
C ALA A 45 -33.94 4.86 1.43
N ILE A 46 -33.01 5.62 0.84
CA ILE A 46 -31.59 5.25 0.67
C ILE A 46 -30.93 5.02 2.02
N LYS A 47 -31.17 5.86 3.03
CA LYS A 47 -30.68 5.65 4.40
C LYS A 47 -31.30 4.42 5.07
N ARG A 48 -32.58 4.11 4.83
CA ARG A 48 -33.22 2.86 5.31
C ARG A 48 -32.64 1.63 4.62
N ILE A 49 -32.40 1.68 3.31
CA ILE A 49 -31.76 0.62 2.54
C ILE A 49 -30.30 0.44 2.97
N LEU A 50 -29.52 1.51 3.15
CA LEU A 50 -28.16 1.45 3.70
C LEU A 50 -28.12 0.96 5.16
N LYS A 51 -29.15 1.24 5.98
CA LYS A 51 -29.26 0.74 7.35
C LYS A 51 -29.66 -0.74 7.39
N ALA A 52 -30.48 -1.19 6.42
CA ALA A 52 -30.81 -2.60 6.21
C ALA A 52 -29.59 -3.37 5.65
N ILE A 53 -28.87 -2.83 4.67
CA ILE A 53 -27.63 -3.39 4.11
C ILE A 53 -26.51 -3.43 5.17
N LYS A 54 -26.45 -2.46 6.10
CA LYS A 54 -25.55 -2.54 7.27
C LYS A 54 -25.96 -3.60 8.30
N ARG A 55 -27.21 -4.08 8.29
CA ARG A 55 -27.67 -5.21 9.11
C ARG A 55 -27.50 -6.55 8.42
N ILE A 56 -27.32 -6.60 7.09
CA ILE A 56 -27.04 -7.85 6.35
C ILE A 56 -25.79 -8.56 6.91
N PRO A 57 -24.65 -7.89 7.16
CA PRO A 57 -23.50 -8.50 7.85
C PRO A 57 -23.86 -9.02 9.24
N TRP A 58 -24.78 -8.38 9.95
CA TRP A 58 -25.19 -8.73 11.31
C TRP A 58 -26.11 -9.96 11.34
N VAL A 59 -27.04 -10.06 10.38
CA VAL A 59 -27.92 -11.22 10.20
C VAL A 59 -27.14 -12.42 9.65
N ILE A 60 -26.20 -12.20 8.73
CA ILE A 60 -25.27 -13.23 8.27
C ILE A 60 -24.40 -13.71 9.44
N ASN A 61 -23.91 -12.81 10.31
CA ASN A 61 -23.18 -13.20 11.52
C ASN A 61 -24.02 -14.10 12.43
N TRP A 62 -25.30 -13.75 12.68
CA TRP A 62 -26.19 -14.58 13.50
C TRP A 62 -26.51 -15.94 12.87
N ILE A 63 -26.66 -16.01 11.54
CA ILE A 63 -26.84 -17.27 10.80
C ILE A 63 -25.60 -18.16 10.93
N PHE A 64 -24.39 -17.60 10.83
CA PHE A 64 -23.16 -18.35 11.08
C PHE A 64 -23.05 -18.78 12.53
N THR A 65 -23.37 -17.93 13.51
CA THR A 65 -23.33 -18.29 14.94
C THR A 65 -24.33 -19.40 15.27
N ILE A 66 -25.57 -19.32 14.79
CA ILE A 66 -26.57 -20.38 14.97
C ILE A 66 -26.11 -21.64 14.22
N GLY A 67 -25.55 -21.51 13.02
CA GLY A 67 -24.93 -22.60 12.27
C GLY A 67 -23.80 -23.29 13.04
N PHE A 68 -22.93 -22.52 13.70
CA PHE A 68 -21.86 -23.06 14.56
C PHE A 68 -22.38 -23.67 15.87
N ILE A 69 -23.49 -23.18 16.42
CA ILE A 69 -24.16 -23.79 17.58
C ILE A 69 -24.80 -25.12 17.18
N VAL A 70 -25.45 -25.19 16.02
CA VAL A 70 -26.07 -26.41 15.51
C VAL A 70 -25.00 -27.43 15.07
N ILE A 71 -23.94 -26.99 14.39
CA ILE A 71 -22.76 -27.82 14.07
C ILE A 71 -22.06 -28.26 15.36
N GLY A 72 -21.99 -27.40 16.37
CA GLY A 72 -21.51 -27.73 17.71
C GLY A 72 -22.37 -28.83 18.36
N PHE A 73 -23.70 -28.71 18.31
CA PHE A 73 -24.63 -29.73 18.80
C PHE A 73 -24.57 -31.04 18.00
N ILE A 74 -24.32 -30.99 16.69
CA ILE A 74 -24.12 -32.18 15.84
C ILE A 74 -22.76 -32.85 16.13
N LEU A 75 -21.75 -32.08 16.53
CA LEU A 75 -20.43 -32.57 16.93
C LEU A 75 -20.36 -33.01 18.42
N VAL A 76 -21.45 -32.85 19.20
CA VAL A 76 -21.49 -33.28 20.61
C VAL A 76 -21.43 -34.80 20.76
N GLU A 77 -21.72 -35.59 19.72
CA GLU A 77 -21.52 -37.05 19.79
C GLU A 77 -20.10 -37.52 19.43
N SER A 78 -19.17 -36.65 19.01
CA SER A 78 -17.77 -37.05 18.88
C SER A 78 -16.80 -35.87 18.83
N PHE A 79 -15.93 -35.83 19.86
CA PHE A 79 -14.73 -34.97 19.97
C PHE A 79 -14.97 -33.46 20.16
N PHE A 80 -15.54 -33.12 21.31
CA PHE A 80 -15.70 -31.77 21.88
C PHE A 80 -14.44 -30.88 21.85
N TRP A 81 -13.24 -31.46 21.92
CA TRP A 81 -11.96 -30.72 22.00
C TRP A 81 -11.50 -30.11 20.67
N PHE A 82 -11.76 -30.76 19.53
CA PHE A 82 -11.36 -30.22 18.22
C PHE A 82 -12.27 -29.08 17.75
N GLY A 83 -13.56 -29.12 18.13
CA GLY A 83 -14.51 -28.06 17.85
C GLY A 83 -14.16 -26.75 18.55
N LEU A 84 -13.81 -26.82 19.84
CA LEU A 84 -13.45 -25.63 20.64
C LEU A 84 -12.16 -24.98 20.14
N ILE A 85 -11.13 -25.77 19.83
CA ILE A 85 -9.85 -25.29 19.27
C ILE A 85 -10.08 -24.61 17.91
N SER A 86 -10.93 -25.19 17.06
CA SER A 86 -11.25 -24.63 15.74
C SER A 86 -12.03 -23.31 15.83
N ILE A 87 -12.94 -23.19 16.81
CA ILE A 87 -13.67 -21.94 17.08
C ILE A 87 -12.72 -20.83 17.55
N ILE A 88 -11.78 -21.13 18.45
CA ILE A 88 -10.81 -20.16 18.97
C ILE A 88 -9.82 -19.71 17.87
N VAL A 89 -9.31 -20.64 17.07
CA VAL A 89 -8.45 -20.33 15.91
C VAL A 89 -9.22 -19.50 14.87
N GLY A 90 -10.49 -19.81 14.63
CA GLY A 90 -11.37 -19.03 13.75
C GLY A 90 -11.60 -17.60 14.23
N ILE A 91 -11.78 -17.38 15.54
CA ILE A 91 -11.92 -16.04 16.13
C ILE A 91 -10.63 -15.23 15.98
N LEU A 92 -9.47 -15.86 16.20
CA LEU A 92 -8.15 -15.21 16.16
C LEU A 92 -7.70 -14.81 14.75
N ILE A 93 -8.06 -15.59 13.73
CA ILE A 93 -7.75 -15.29 12.32
C ILE A 93 -8.82 -14.37 11.70
N SER A 94 -9.94 -14.13 12.40
CA SER A 94 -11.05 -13.34 11.85
C SER A 94 -10.61 -11.89 11.55
N PRO A 95 -11.06 -11.30 10.43
CA PRO A 95 -10.76 -9.92 10.07
C PRO A 95 -11.16 -8.91 11.16
N TYR A 96 -12.18 -9.24 11.96
CA TYR A 96 -12.66 -8.42 13.07
C TYR A 96 -11.64 -8.33 14.21
N MET A 97 -11.01 -9.45 14.58
CA MET A 97 -9.97 -9.46 15.61
C MET A 97 -8.70 -8.77 15.14
N ASN A 98 -8.35 -8.91 13.87
CA ASN A 98 -7.20 -8.21 13.29
C ASN A 98 -7.43 -6.68 13.25
N GLU A 99 -8.64 -6.22 12.91
CA GLU A 99 -9.01 -4.79 12.95
C GLU A 99 -9.10 -4.25 14.39
N PHE A 100 -9.61 -5.05 15.34
CA PHE A 100 -9.67 -4.70 16.77
C PHE A 100 -8.26 -4.51 17.36
N LEU A 101 -7.34 -5.44 17.06
CA LEU A 101 -5.93 -5.35 17.47
C LEU A 101 -5.25 -4.12 16.84
N HIS A 102 -5.51 -3.84 15.57
CA HIS A 102 -5.00 -2.64 14.88
C HIS A 102 -5.52 -1.32 15.49
N LYS A 103 -6.81 -1.26 15.86
CA LYS A 103 -7.41 -0.09 16.53
C LYS A 103 -6.85 0.11 17.94
N MET A 104 -6.62 -0.96 18.69
CA MET A 104 -6.03 -0.91 20.03
C MET A 104 -4.59 -0.38 20.00
N VAL A 105 -3.76 -0.81 19.04
CA VAL A 105 -2.39 -0.28 18.84
C VAL A 105 -2.40 1.23 18.57
N HIS A 106 -3.39 1.71 17.80
CA HIS A 106 -3.51 3.13 17.46
C HIS A 106 -3.97 4.01 18.63
N VAL A 107 -4.80 3.47 19.53
CA VAL A 107 -5.25 4.14 20.77
C VAL A 107 -4.09 4.26 21.76
N ILE A 108 -3.24 3.23 21.87
CA ILE A 108 -2.05 3.21 22.74
C ILE A 108 -0.99 4.23 22.27
N GLN A 109 -0.81 4.39 20.96
CA GLN A 109 0.09 5.43 20.42
C GLN A 109 -0.42 6.85 20.70
N ARG A 110 -1.74 7.07 20.80
CA ARG A 110 -2.32 8.37 21.14
C ARG A 110 -2.20 8.70 22.63
N THR A 111 -2.36 7.72 23.52
CA THR A 111 -2.24 7.94 24.97
C THR A 111 -0.79 8.12 25.42
N ALA A 112 0.17 7.45 24.77
CA ALA A 112 1.61 7.68 25.00
C ALA A 112 2.05 9.11 24.61
N LYS A 113 1.52 9.64 23.51
CA LYS A 113 1.83 11.01 23.03
C LYS A 113 1.15 12.12 23.84
N PHE A 114 0.10 11.80 24.60
CA PHE A 114 -0.63 12.74 25.45
C PHE A 114 0.02 12.92 26.83
N SER A 115 0.78 11.92 27.29
CA SER A 115 1.53 11.92 28.56
C SER A 115 2.79 12.80 28.52
N GLU A 116 3.40 12.97 27.34
CA GLU A 116 4.65 13.73 27.19
C GLU A 116 4.45 15.28 27.24
N ASN A 117 3.21 15.76 27.06
CA ASN A 117 2.89 17.19 27.01
C ASN A 117 2.24 17.77 28.28
N ALA A 118 1.98 16.97 29.32
CA ALA A 118 1.36 17.44 30.55
C ALA A 118 2.36 17.43 31.72
N ARG A 119 2.99 18.58 31.98
CA ARG A 119 3.59 18.87 33.29
C ARG A 119 2.44 19.11 34.28
N VAL A 120 2.49 18.46 35.44
CA VAL A 120 1.80 18.73 36.73
C VAL A 120 0.71 17.71 37.18
N LYS A 121 0.94 17.28 38.44
CA LYS A 121 0.09 16.59 39.45
C LYS A 121 -0.23 15.09 39.27
N LYS A 122 0.42 14.28 40.11
CA LYS A 122 0.05 12.90 40.48
C LYS A 122 -1.40 12.85 41.01
N PRO A 123 -2.17 11.81 40.63
CA PRO A 123 -3.21 11.25 41.49
C PRO A 123 -2.92 9.79 41.92
N SER A 124 -3.41 9.52 43.13
CA SER A 124 -3.65 8.28 43.87
C SER A 124 -3.54 6.90 43.19
N PHE A 125 -2.59 6.11 43.72
CA PHE A 125 -2.55 4.68 44.11
C PHE A 125 -3.32 3.54 43.39
N LEU A 126 -4.17 3.70 42.39
CA LEU A 126 -4.95 2.56 41.83
C LEU A 126 -4.78 2.31 40.31
N LYS A 127 -3.56 2.42 39.77
CA LYS A 127 -3.30 2.17 38.33
C LYS A 127 -1.93 1.57 37.97
N LYS A 128 -1.29 0.83 38.88
CA LYS A 128 0.03 0.22 38.60
C LYS A 128 -0.01 -1.22 38.06
N GLU A 129 -1.04 -2.01 38.35
CA GLU A 129 -1.04 -3.43 37.96
C GLU A 129 -1.47 -3.67 36.51
N GLY A 130 -2.33 -2.82 35.94
CA GLY A 130 -2.72 -2.92 34.53
C GLY A 130 -1.66 -2.44 33.52
N PHE A 131 -0.63 -1.72 33.96
CA PHE A 131 0.40 -1.19 33.05
C PHE A 131 1.57 -2.17 32.85
N VAL A 132 1.85 -3.03 33.83
CA VAL A 132 2.94 -4.02 33.78
C VAL A 132 2.56 -5.23 32.92
N ILE A 133 1.31 -5.71 33.04
CA ILE A 133 0.81 -6.85 32.25
C ILE A 133 0.78 -6.54 30.73
N PHE A 134 0.60 -5.28 30.34
CA PHE A 134 0.49 -4.87 28.93
C PHE A 134 1.83 -4.57 28.24
N THR A 135 2.87 -4.22 29.00
CA THR A 135 4.22 -4.06 28.44
C THR A 135 4.85 -5.40 28.06
N ASP A 136 4.56 -6.44 28.83
CA ASP A 136 5.06 -7.80 28.58
C ASP A 136 4.37 -8.45 27.37
N PHE A 137 3.07 -8.20 27.18
CA PHE A 137 2.32 -8.67 26.00
C PHE A 137 2.82 -8.06 24.69
N LYS A 138 3.27 -6.79 24.72
CA LYS A 138 3.82 -6.10 23.55
C LYS A 138 5.21 -6.63 23.18
N TYR A 139 6.08 -6.87 24.17
CA TYR A 139 7.38 -7.49 23.95
C TYR A 139 7.25 -8.91 23.36
N PHE A 140 6.25 -9.65 23.82
CA PHE A 140 5.91 -10.98 23.34
C PHE A 140 5.33 -10.98 21.91
N ALA A 141 4.54 -9.96 21.56
CA ALA A 141 3.95 -9.80 20.24
C ALA A 141 4.95 -9.39 19.15
N ASP A 142 6.00 -8.64 19.49
CA ASP A 142 6.92 -8.08 18.49
C ASP A 142 8.14 -8.99 18.18
N ASN A 143 8.51 -9.92 19.08
CA ASN A 143 9.79 -10.67 18.98
C ASN A 143 9.72 -12.16 18.60
N TYR A 144 8.53 -12.78 18.53
CA TYR A 144 8.39 -14.23 18.26
C TYR A 144 7.55 -14.55 17.00
N SER A 145 7.87 -15.64 16.30
CA SER A 145 7.09 -16.09 15.14
C SER A 145 5.69 -16.58 15.55
N LEU A 146 4.75 -16.57 14.61
CA LEU A 146 3.35 -16.94 14.84
C LEU A 146 3.20 -18.35 15.44
N SER A 147 4.06 -19.29 15.03
CA SER A 147 4.13 -20.66 15.55
C SER A 147 4.51 -20.72 17.03
N THR A 148 5.49 -19.94 17.47
CA THR A 148 5.94 -19.91 18.88
C THR A 148 4.89 -19.25 19.78
N LYS A 149 4.18 -18.25 19.28
CA LYS A 149 3.05 -17.61 19.97
C LYS A 149 1.88 -18.59 20.20
N LEU A 150 1.58 -19.42 19.21
CA LEU A 150 0.56 -20.46 19.29
C LEU A 150 0.94 -21.55 20.32
N ILE A 151 2.20 -21.97 20.33
CA ILE A 151 2.70 -22.99 21.27
C ILE A 151 2.59 -22.50 22.72
N ILE A 152 2.96 -21.25 23.00
CA ILE A 152 2.92 -20.72 24.37
C ILE A 152 1.49 -20.47 24.86
N VAL A 153 0.58 -20.07 23.96
CA VAL A 153 -0.85 -19.95 24.28
C VAL A 153 -1.50 -21.32 24.51
N LEU A 154 -1.15 -22.33 23.70
CA LEU A 154 -1.63 -23.71 23.89
C LEU A 154 -1.09 -24.32 25.19
N LEU A 155 0.16 -24.03 25.56
CA LEU A 155 0.75 -24.44 26.84
C LEU A 155 0.07 -23.75 28.03
N GLY A 156 -0.23 -22.45 27.94
CA GLY A 156 -0.99 -21.73 28.96
C GLY A 156 -2.40 -22.27 29.16
N PHE A 157 -3.06 -22.70 28.07
CA PHE A 157 -4.36 -23.36 28.14
C PHE A 157 -4.28 -24.78 28.71
N GLY A 158 -3.22 -25.55 28.40
CA GLY A 158 -2.99 -26.86 29.00
C GLY A 158 -2.84 -26.80 30.52
N ILE A 159 -2.12 -25.80 31.01
CA ILE A 159 -1.97 -25.53 32.45
C ILE A 159 -3.32 -25.17 33.09
N ALA A 160 -4.10 -24.27 32.46
CA ALA A 160 -5.39 -23.85 32.99
C ALA A 160 -6.44 -24.97 33.02
N ILE A 161 -6.43 -25.88 32.03
CA ILE A 161 -7.37 -27.01 31.93
C ILE A 161 -7.03 -28.09 32.98
N VAL A 162 -5.74 -28.38 33.20
CA VAL A 162 -5.32 -29.37 34.20
C VAL A 162 -5.54 -28.84 35.63
N SER A 163 -5.32 -27.55 35.88
CA SER A 163 -5.58 -26.92 37.18
C SER A 163 -7.06 -26.76 37.53
N LEU A 164 -7.98 -26.84 36.56
CA LEU A 164 -9.42 -26.69 36.80
C LEU A 164 -10.17 -28.01 36.96
N TYR A 165 -9.55 -29.17 36.70
CA TYR A 165 -10.28 -30.44 36.60
C TYR A 165 -9.74 -31.63 37.43
N TYR A 166 -8.55 -31.54 38.03
CA TYR A 166 -7.96 -32.65 38.80
C TYR A 166 -7.48 -32.22 40.19
N ASP A 167 -8.03 -32.87 41.21
CA ASP A 167 -7.60 -32.76 42.60
C ASP A 167 -6.44 -33.73 42.90
N GLU A 168 -5.50 -33.25 43.71
CA GLU A 168 -4.29 -33.89 44.28
C GLU A 168 -3.86 -35.29 43.77
N THR A 169 -2.85 -35.39 42.90
CA THR A 169 -1.95 -36.58 42.83
C THR A 169 -0.59 -36.28 42.19
N ASP A 170 0.42 -37.09 42.57
CA ASP A 170 1.88 -36.95 42.36
C ASP A 170 2.34 -36.85 40.88
N GLU A 171 1.50 -37.17 39.90
CA GLU A 171 1.83 -37.08 38.47
C GLU A 171 1.92 -35.63 37.93
N GLN A 172 1.33 -34.66 38.65
CA GLN A 172 1.46 -33.22 38.34
C GLN A 172 2.92 -32.74 38.32
N ARG A 173 3.82 -33.39 39.08
CA ARG A 173 5.21 -32.96 39.27
C ARG A 173 6.14 -33.43 38.15
N PHE A 174 5.81 -34.54 37.49
CA PHE A 174 6.61 -35.10 36.41
C PHE A 174 6.46 -34.29 35.11
N LEU A 175 5.23 -33.94 34.73
CA LEU A 175 4.96 -33.15 33.51
C LEU A 175 5.38 -31.68 33.64
N ALA A 176 5.28 -31.08 34.83
CA ALA A 176 5.84 -29.75 35.08
C ALA A 176 7.38 -29.74 34.97
N GLY A 177 8.06 -30.78 35.46
CA GLY A 177 9.51 -30.94 35.33
C GLY A 177 9.99 -31.11 33.88
N LEU A 178 9.23 -31.84 33.06
CA LEU A 178 9.54 -32.06 31.64
C LEU A 178 9.38 -30.78 30.78
N LEU A 179 8.49 -29.87 31.18
CA LEU A 179 8.18 -28.64 30.45
C LEU A 179 9.15 -27.48 30.79
N ILE A 180 9.70 -27.44 32.01
CA ILE A 180 10.68 -26.42 32.44
C ILE A 180 12.04 -26.58 31.73
N GLN A 181 12.44 -27.80 31.36
CA GLN A 181 13.65 -28.01 30.56
C GLN A 181 13.54 -27.46 29.12
N ASN A 182 12.33 -27.27 28.60
CA ASN A 182 12.10 -26.92 27.20
C ASN A 182 11.59 -25.49 26.97
N ALA A 183 11.23 -24.77 28.04
CA ALA A 183 10.85 -23.36 27.99
C ALA A 183 11.93 -22.50 28.67
N TRP A 184 12.65 -21.70 27.88
CA TRP A 184 13.56 -20.67 28.38
C TRP A 184 12.77 -19.58 29.12
N ILE A 185 12.51 -19.78 30.42
CA ILE A 185 11.95 -18.77 31.33
C ILE A 185 13.09 -18.16 32.12
N ASP A 186 13.16 -16.82 32.09
CA ASP A 186 14.15 -16.03 32.83
C ASP A 186 13.92 -16.19 34.34
N TYR A 187 14.98 -16.57 35.04
CA TYR A 187 14.95 -17.44 36.21
C TYR A 187 14.62 -16.75 37.56
N ASP A 188 14.17 -15.49 37.53
CA ASP A 188 14.52 -14.58 38.63
C ASP A 188 13.36 -14.02 39.46
N HIS A 189 12.09 -14.02 39.04
CA HIS A 189 11.06 -13.20 39.73
C HIS A 189 9.67 -13.82 39.88
N ASP A 190 9.52 -14.98 40.55
CA ASP A 190 8.19 -15.36 41.07
C ASP A 190 8.24 -16.08 42.43
N LYS A 191 7.48 -15.55 43.41
CA LYS A 191 7.31 -16.14 44.75
C LYS A 191 6.52 -17.45 44.71
N GLN A 192 5.71 -17.69 43.67
CA GLN A 192 4.92 -18.92 43.53
C GLN A 192 5.74 -20.14 43.10
N LEU A 193 6.95 -19.93 42.53
CA LEU A 193 7.89 -21.00 42.17
C LEU A 193 8.78 -21.45 43.34
N THR A 194 8.79 -20.72 44.45
CA THR A 194 9.61 -21.01 45.64
C THR A 194 9.38 -22.43 46.22
N PRO A 195 8.13 -22.94 46.34
CA PRO A 195 7.89 -24.29 46.86
C PRO A 195 8.35 -25.39 45.90
N LEU A 196 8.16 -25.20 44.59
CA LEU A 196 8.60 -26.15 43.57
C LEU A 196 10.13 -26.17 43.45
N ARG A 197 10.77 -24.99 43.47
CA ARG A 197 12.22 -24.84 43.54
C ARG A 197 12.77 -25.50 44.80
N ALA A 198 12.18 -25.25 45.97
CA ALA A 198 12.57 -25.89 47.22
C ALA A 198 12.35 -27.42 47.22
N TYR A 199 11.35 -27.94 46.51
CA TYR A 199 11.11 -29.37 46.38
C TYR A 199 12.09 -30.05 45.41
N LEU A 200 12.31 -29.48 44.21
CA LEU A 200 13.30 -29.95 43.24
C LEU A 200 14.72 -29.84 43.77
N GLU A 201 15.04 -28.72 44.44
CA GLU A 201 16.31 -28.56 45.15
C GLU A 201 16.44 -29.57 46.28
N ARG A 202 15.36 -30.00 46.94
CA ARG A 202 15.41 -31.03 48.00
C ARG A 202 15.69 -32.43 47.46
N THR A 203 15.01 -32.85 46.39
CA THR A 203 15.26 -34.18 45.78
C THR A 203 16.64 -34.23 45.13
N GLU A 204 17.04 -33.16 44.44
CA GLU A 204 18.39 -33.04 43.88
C GLU A 204 19.47 -32.90 44.98
N LEU A 205 19.23 -32.13 46.05
CA LEU A 205 20.13 -32.09 47.22
C LEU A 205 20.29 -33.48 47.81
N LYS A 206 19.18 -34.21 47.96
CA LYS A 206 19.17 -35.54 48.57
C LYS A 206 19.97 -36.52 47.72
N GLN A 207 19.76 -36.52 46.40
CA GLN A 207 20.53 -37.35 45.47
C GLN A 207 22.01 -36.94 45.40
N ARG A 208 22.32 -35.63 45.38
CA ARG A 208 23.71 -35.13 45.45
C ARG A 208 24.39 -35.50 46.76
N LYS A 209 23.66 -35.47 47.89
CA LYS A 209 24.14 -35.89 49.21
C LYS A 209 24.38 -37.41 49.26
N GLU A 210 23.47 -38.22 48.72
CA GLU A 210 23.63 -39.67 48.62
C GLU A 210 24.82 -40.04 47.71
N THR A 211 24.94 -39.38 46.57
CA THR A 211 26.10 -39.53 45.65
C THR A 211 27.41 -39.12 46.32
N TYR A 212 27.40 -38.01 47.07
CA TYR A 212 28.54 -37.56 47.85
C TYR A 212 28.94 -38.61 48.89
N LEU A 213 27.99 -39.10 49.70
CA LEU A 213 28.28 -40.11 50.72
C LEU A 213 28.85 -41.41 50.12
N ALA A 214 28.43 -41.79 48.91
CA ALA A 214 28.96 -42.95 48.20
C ALA A 214 30.38 -42.75 47.64
N THR A 215 30.78 -41.51 47.35
CA THR A 215 32.05 -41.17 46.67
C THR A 215 33.00 -40.32 47.51
N GLN A 216 32.64 -40.06 48.78
CA GLN A 216 33.24 -39.04 49.63
C GLN A 216 34.77 -39.16 49.74
N VAL A 217 35.28 -40.37 49.97
CA VAL A 217 36.71 -40.62 50.19
C VAL A 217 37.52 -40.35 48.92
N GLU A 218 37.04 -40.82 47.77
CA GLU A 218 37.71 -40.66 46.48
C GLU A 218 37.65 -39.20 46.01
N LEU A 219 36.48 -38.57 46.09
CA LEU A 219 36.29 -37.17 45.74
C LEU A 219 37.13 -36.24 46.63
N SER A 220 37.20 -36.49 47.94
CA SER A 220 38.01 -35.67 48.86
C SER A 220 39.49 -35.80 48.55
N LYS A 221 39.97 -37.01 48.21
CA LYS A 221 41.36 -37.25 47.81
C LYS A 221 41.70 -36.55 46.48
N GLU A 222 40.80 -36.61 45.51
CA GLU A 222 40.97 -35.95 44.22
C GLU A 222 40.98 -34.42 44.39
N LEU A 223 39.98 -33.85 45.08
CA LEU A 223 39.92 -32.41 45.35
C LEU A 223 41.13 -31.91 46.13
N GLN A 224 41.64 -32.70 47.09
CA GLN A 224 42.85 -32.37 47.82
C GLN A 224 44.07 -32.37 46.90
N SER A 225 44.23 -33.40 46.05
CA SER A 225 45.30 -33.44 45.05
C SER A 225 45.25 -32.24 44.10
N GLN A 226 44.07 -31.91 43.57
CA GLN A 226 43.88 -30.75 42.69
C GLN A 226 44.22 -29.44 43.42
N TYR A 227 43.83 -29.33 44.69
CA TYR A 227 44.12 -28.16 45.52
C TYR A 227 45.62 -28.00 45.83
N ASP A 228 46.29 -29.08 46.22
CA ASP A 228 47.72 -29.10 46.55
C ASP A 228 48.59 -28.83 45.31
N ASN A 229 48.14 -29.26 44.13
CA ASN A 229 48.78 -28.99 42.84
C ASN A 229 48.40 -27.62 42.24
N GLY A 230 47.58 -26.81 42.92
CA GLY A 230 47.24 -25.46 42.48
C GLY A 230 46.19 -25.36 41.36
N HIS A 231 45.48 -26.45 41.05
CA HIS A 231 44.41 -26.50 40.06
C HIS A 231 43.08 -25.94 40.61
N TYR A 232 43.12 -24.69 41.09
CA TYR A 232 42.02 -24.05 41.82
C TYR A 232 40.71 -23.91 41.02
N GLU A 233 40.76 -23.79 39.70
CA GLU A 233 39.55 -23.77 38.87
C GLU A 233 38.79 -25.11 38.94
N GLU A 234 39.52 -26.22 38.90
CA GLU A 234 38.92 -27.55 38.96
C GLU A 234 38.40 -27.87 40.36
N VAL A 235 39.11 -27.43 41.42
CA VAL A 235 38.62 -27.48 42.81
C VAL A 235 37.30 -26.74 42.98
N ILE A 236 37.14 -25.56 42.37
CA ILE A 236 35.88 -24.81 42.43
C ILE A 236 34.79 -25.54 41.66
N LYS A 237 35.07 -25.97 40.44
CA LYS A 237 34.10 -26.63 39.56
C LYS A 237 33.57 -27.93 40.17
N GLN A 238 34.47 -28.79 40.63
CA GLN A 238 34.12 -30.09 41.20
C GLN A 238 33.65 -30.01 42.66
N GLY A 239 34.21 -29.08 43.46
CA GLY A 239 33.88 -28.96 44.89
C GLY A 239 32.63 -28.12 45.19
N THR A 240 32.27 -27.14 44.35
CA THR A 240 31.11 -26.25 44.61
C THR A 240 29.79 -27.01 44.81
N PRO A 241 29.44 -28.05 44.03
CA PRO A 241 28.22 -28.83 44.23
C PRO A 241 28.10 -29.48 45.62
N TYR A 242 29.24 -29.75 46.28
CA TYR A 242 29.30 -30.52 47.53
C TYR A 242 29.67 -29.68 48.76
N ALA A 243 30.09 -28.43 48.58
CA ALA A 243 30.34 -27.47 49.65
C ALA A 243 29.19 -27.29 50.68
N PRO A 244 27.89 -27.48 50.35
CA PRO A 244 26.83 -27.46 51.36
C PRO A 244 26.84 -28.65 52.32
N PHE A 245 27.45 -29.78 51.94
CA PHE A 245 27.42 -31.03 52.69
C PHE A 245 28.71 -31.32 53.46
N ASP A 246 29.83 -30.72 53.04
CA ASP A 246 31.14 -30.94 53.64
C ASP A 246 31.88 -29.63 53.92
N SER A 247 32.23 -29.43 55.19
CA SER A 247 32.89 -28.21 55.65
C SER A 247 34.31 -28.06 55.11
N GLN A 248 35.04 -29.15 54.89
CA GLN A 248 36.41 -29.13 54.37
C GLN A 248 36.40 -28.79 52.88
N ILE A 249 35.50 -29.40 52.10
CA ILE A 249 35.31 -29.05 50.68
C ILE A 249 34.88 -27.59 50.56
N LYS A 250 33.98 -27.12 51.42
CA LYS A 250 33.59 -25.71 51.47
C LYS A 250 34.79 -24.79 51.71
N LEU A 251 35.67 -25.13 52.65
CA LEU A 251 36.88 -24.37 52.92
C LEU A 251 37.83 -24.35 51.71
N TRP A 252 38.08 -25.51 51.08
CA TRP A 252 38.91 -25.59 49.88
C TRP A 252 38.35 -24.77 48.72
N VAL A 253 37.04 -24.86 48.46
CA VAL A 253 36.39 -24.08 47.40
C VAL A 253 36.49 -22.57 47.67
N GLN A 254 36.31 -22.15 48.93
CA GLN A 254 36.42 -20.73 49.27
C GLN A 254 37.86 -20.23 49.20
N ASP A 255 38.83 -21.01 49.67
CA ASP A 255 40.23 -20.63 49.57
C ASP A 255 40.71 -20.62 48.12
N ALA A 256 40.33 -21.61 47.31
CA ALA A 256 40.58 -21.64 45.86
C ALA A 256 40.01 -20.40 45.15
N LYS A 257 38.77 -19.99 45.47
CA LYS A 257 38.17 -18.73 44.97
C LYS A 257 39.00 -17.51 45.37
N ASN A 258 39.47 -17.46 46.62
CA ASN A 258 40.28 -16.35 47.11
C ASN A 258 41.67 -16.30 46.45
N ARG A 259 42.29 -17.46 46.20
CA ARG A 259 43.58 -17.56 45.51
C ARG A 259 43.48 -17.14 44.05
N LEU A 260 42.53 -17.69 43.29
CA LEU A 260 42.29 -17.25 41.91
C LEU A 260 41.96 -15.75 41.83
N LYS A 261 41.17 -15.24 42.77
CA LYS A 261 40.90 -13.79 42.85
C LYS A 261 42.18 -12.99 43.09
N LYS A 262 43.08 -13.44 43.97
CA LYS A 262 44.38 -12.79 44.18
C LYS A 262 45.26 -12.86 42.92
N GLU A 263 45.34 -14.02 42.27
CA GLU A 263 46.09 -14.21 41.02
C GLU A 263 45.57 -13.30 39.90
N HIS A 264 44.25 -13.22 39.72
CA HIS A 264 43.62 -12.30 38.78
C HIS A 264 43.91 -10.84 39.10
N ILE A 265 43.92 -10.45 40.38
CA ILE A 265 44.27 -9.08 40.80
C ILE A 265 45.73 -8.78 40.44
N GLU A 266 46.68 -9.68 40.72
CA GLU A 266 48.09 -9.47 40.40
C GLU A 266 48.34 -9.45 38.89
N MET A 267 47.69 -10.33 38.13
CA MET A 267 47.69 -10.29 36.67
C MET A 267 47.15 -8.95 36.15
N ALA A 268 46.00 -8.51 36.65
CA ALA A 268 45.38 -7.25 36.24
C ALA A 268 46.24 -6.03 36.59
N LYS A 269 46.93 -6.03 37.74
CA LYS A 269 47.88 -4.98 38.12
C LYS A 269 49.05 -4.86 37.14
N LYS A 270 49.49 -5.98 36.55
CA LYS A 270 50.56 -6.01 35.54
C LYS A 270 50.06 -5.61 34.15
N GLU A 271 48.94 -6.19 33.72
CA GLU A 271 48.48 -6.07 32.33
C GLU A 271 47.63 -4.82 32.06
N ALA A 272 46.79 -4.38 33.00
CA ALA A 272 45.91 -3.24 32.78
C ALA A 272 46.67 -1.93 32.46
N PRO A 273 47.81 -1.59 33.11
CA PRO A 273 48.62 -0.45 32.71
C PRO A 273 49.17 -0.56 31.28
N ARG A 274 49.54 -1.77 30.84
CA ARG A 274 50.01 -2.03 29.47
C ARG A 274 48.90 -1.74 28.46
N LEU A 275 47.71 -2.28 28.71
CA LEU A 275 46.52 -2.05 27.87
C LEU A 275 46.13 -0.57 27.80
N MET A 276 46.25 0.15 28.92
CA MET A 276 46.01 1.60 28.95
C MET A 276 47.03 2.38 28.09
N LYS A 277 48.32 2.01 28.13
CA LYS A 277 49.37 2.64 27.32
C LYS A 277 49.19 2.36 25.82
N THR A 278 48.78 1.15 25.45
CA THR A 278 48.54 0.77 24.05
C THR A 278 47.18 1.24 23.50
N GLY A 279 46.41 2.02 24.27
CA GLY A 279 45.11 2.55 23.84
C GLY A 279 43.97 1.52 23.83
N LYS A 280 44.20 0.32 24.40
CA LYS A 280 43.22 -0.77 24.50
C LYS A 280 42.31 -0.60 25.71
N TYR A 281 41.65 0.56 25.79
CA TYR A 281 40.88 0.97 26.97
C TYR A 281 39.75 -0.01 27.33
N ARG A 282 39.12 -0.67 26.34
CA ARG A 282 38.04 -1.64 26.59
C ARG A 282 38.54 -2.93 27.24
N GLU A 283 39.66 -3.47 26.74
CA GLU A 283 40.32 -4.64 27.34
C GLU A 283 40.74 -4.31 28.78
N ALA A 284 41.33 -3.13 28.99
CA ALA A 284 41.71 -2.65 30.32
C ALA A 284 40.50 -2.53 31.27
N TYR A 285 39.37 -1.99 30.79
CA TYR A 285 38.14 -1.88 31.57
C TYR A 285 37.57 -3.25 31.96
N ARG A 286 37.43 -4.18 30.99
CA ARG A 286 36.92 -5.54 31.26
C ARG A 286 37.78 -6.33 32.25
N LEU A 287 39.09 -6.15 32.18
CA LEU A 287 40.03 -6.82 33.08
C LEU A 287 39.95 -6.29 34.53
N THR A 288 39.58 -5.02 34.71
CA THR A 288 39.70 -4.33 36.01
C THR A 288 38.38 -4.06 36.71
N GLU A 289 37.27 -3.91 35.98
CA GLU A 289 35.96 -3.58 36.55
C GLU A 289 35.39 -4.64 37.51
N PRO A 290 35.53 -5.95 37.25
CA PRO A 290 35.01 -6.97 38.17
C PRO A 290 35.79 -7.10 39.49
N LEU A 291 36.94 -6.42 39.61
CA LEU A 291 37.90 -6.63 40.70
C LEU A 291 37.75 -5.57 41.80
N ASN A 292 37.56 -6.02 43.04
CA ASN A 292 37.44 -5.14 44.22
C ASN A 292 38.81 -4.75 44.79
N ASP A 293 39.65 -4.08 43.98
CA ASP A 293 40.95 -3.51 44.36
C ASP A 293 40.96 -1.99 44.08
N PRO A 294 41.28 -1.12 45.05
CA PRO A 294 41.22 0.33 44.88
C PRO A 294 42.11 0.89 43.76
N LYS A 295 43.27 0.28 43.49
CA LYS A 295 44.17 0.73 42.40
C LYS A 295 43.60 0.33 41.05
N LEU A 296 43.06 -0.88 40.92
CA LEU A 296 42.43 -1.35 39.69
C LEU A 296 41.13 -0.61 39.36
N GLN A 297 40.33 -0.25 40.37
CA GLN A 297 39.14 0.58 40.19
C GLN A 297 39.47 1.96 39.60
N LYS A 298 40.60 2.58 39.99
CA LYS A 298 41.07 3.83 39.36
C LYS A 298 41.43 3.64 37.89
N VAL A 299 42.01 2.49 37.53
CA VAL A 299 42.31 2.12 36.14
C VAL A 299 41.01 1.91 35.36
N ALA A 300 40.04 1.18 35.92
CA ALA A 300 38.72 0.98 35.32
C ALA A 300 38.00 2.32 35.06
N ALA A 301 37.97 3.23 36.05
CA ALA A 301 37.37 4.55 35.89
C ALA A 301 38.06 5.38 34.80
N SER A 302 39.41 5.32 34.73
CA SER A 302 40.19 6.00 33.71
C SER A 302 39.94 5.44 32.31
N ALA A 303 39.88 4.11 32.19
CA ALA A 303 39.54 3.40 30.96
C ALA A 303 38.14 3.76 30.47
N LYS A 304 37.15 3.73 31.37
CA LYS A 304 35.76 4.12 31.11
C LYS A 304 35.67 5.57 30.59
N LYS A 305 36.35 6.51 31.24
CA LYS A 305 36.39 7.92 30.79
C LYS A 305 36.93 8.07 29.37
N ARG A 306 37.94 7.28 28.98
CA ARG A 306 38.49 7.28 27.61
C ARG A 306 37.49 6.68 26.61
N ILE A 307 36.85 5.57 26.96
CA ILE A 307 35.80 4.95 26.14
C ILE A 307 34.65 5.93 25.92
N ASP A 308 34.13 6.53 26.99
CA ASP A 308 33.03 7.48 26.94
C ASP A 308 33.37 8.70 26.06
N LYS A 309 34.62 9.17 26.09
CA LYS A 309 35.10 10.24 25.19
C LYS A 309 35.08 9.81 23.71
N GLU A 310 35.49 8.58 23.39
CA GLU A 310 35.45 8.08 22.01
C GLU A 310 34.01 7.89 21.52
N VAL A 311 33.12 7.35 22.37
CA VAL A 311 31.68 7.25 22.07
C VAL A 311 31.08 8.64 21.81
N ALA A 312 31.42 9.64 22.63
CA ALA A 312 30.95 11.02 22.44
C ALA A 312 31.45 11.64 21.12
N LYS A 313 32.69 11.38 20.71
CA LYS A 313 33.22 11.83 19.41
C LYS A 313 32.48 11.18 18.23
N LEU A 314 32.19 9.89 18.31
CA LEU A 314 31.42 9.18 17.30
C LEU A 314 30.00 9.76 17.21
N ARG A 315 29.36 9.98 18.36
CA ARG A 315 28.03 10.58 18.42
C ARG A 315 28.00 11.99 17.82
N SER A 316 28.96 12.85 18.15
CA SER A 316 29.07 14.17 17.54
C SER A 316 29.30 14.10 16.02
N SER A 317 30.06 13.12 15.54
CA SER A 317 30.26 12.89 14.11
C SER A 317 28.96 12.46 13.42
N TYR A 318 28.16 11.61 14.07
CA TYR A 318 26.83 11.20 13.60
C TYR A 318 25.87 12.39 13.51
N GLU A 319 25.79 13.22 14.56
CA GLU A 319 24.92 14.41 14.61
C GLU A 319 25.26 15.44 13.52
N ARG A 320 26.54 15.55 13.13
CA ARG A 320 26.98 16.38 12.00
C ARG A 320 26.74 15.74 10.63
N GLY A 321 26.19 14.53 10.58
CA GLY A 321 25.90 13.79 9.34
C GLY A 321 27.12 13.10 8.71
N TYR A 322 28.22 12.94 9.46
CA TYR A 322 29.42 12.21 9.02
C TYR A 322 29.29 10.70 9.29
N TYR A 323 28.31 10.07 8.64
CA TYR A 323 27.96 8.67 8.90
C TYR A 323 29.07 7.68 8.51
N LYS A 324 29.75 7.87 7.37
CA LYS A 324 30.83 6.95 6.92
C LYS A 324 31.97 6.81 7.94
N PRO A 325 32.54 7.91 8.49
CA PRO A 325 33.50 7.82 9.59
C PRO A 325 32.97 7.09 10.83
N VAL A 326 31.70 7.31 11.20
CA VAL A 326 31.08 6.65 12.36
C VAL A 326 31.01 5.15 12.14
N ILE A 327 30.55 4.71 10.96
CA ILE A 327 30.51 3.29 10.59
C ILE A 327 31.93 2.71 10.62
N LYS A 328 32.90 3.34 9.94
CA LYS A 328 34.28 2.83 9.85
C LYS A 328 34.95 2.70 11.23
N LYS A 329 34.82 3.72 12.08
CA LYS A 329 35.49 3.75 13.40
C LYS A 329 34.71 2.98 14.47
N GLY A 330 33.39 2.89 14.36
CA GLY A 330 32.53 2.21 15.32
C GLY A 330 32.41 0.70 15.08
N THR A 331 32.48 0.24 13.83
CA THR A 331 32.30 -1.18 13.45
C THR A 331 33.17 -2.16 14.26
N PRO A 332 34.47 -1.90 14.50
CA PRO A 332 35.31 -2.80 15.31
C PRO A 332 34.82 -3.04 16.73
N TYR A 333 33.88 -2.23 17.22
CA TYR A 333 33.36 -2.29 18.58
C TYR A 333 31.90 -2.77 18.66
N VAL A 334 31.26 -3.08 17.52
CA VAL A 334 29.92 -3.66 17.48
C VAL A 334 29.94 -5.02 18.20
N GLY A 335 28.95 -5.27 19.07
CA GLY A 335 28.89 -6.47 19.92
C GLY A 335 29.68 -6.37 21.24
N SER A 336 30.59 -5.39 21.37
CA SER A 336 31.32 -5.13 22.62
C SER A 336 30.77 -3.93 23.42
N ASP A 337 29.98 -3.06 22.78
CA ASP A 337 29.34 -1.89 23.40
C ASP A 337 27.98 -1.67 22.74
N CYS A 338 26.90 -1.77 23.52
CA CYS A 338 25.55 -1.57 23.02
C CYS A 338 25.35 -0.17 22.42
N ARG A 339 25.96 0.86 23.02
CA ARG A 339 25.84 2.26 22.58
C ARG A 339 26.49 2.48 21.21
N ILE A 340 27.64 1.84 20.95
CA ILE A 340 28.28 1.90 19.63
C ILE A 340 27.51 1.06 18.62
N THR A 341 26.96 -0.08 19.05
CA THR A 341 26.20 -0.97 18.18
C THR A 341 24.99 -0.25 17.60
N GLU A 342 24.20 0.40 18.46
CA GLU A 342 23.08 1.26 18.06
C GLU A 342 23.55 2.39 17.14
N LEU A 343 24.56 3.17 17.57
CA LEU A 343 25.06 4.31 16.79
C LEU A 343 25.57 3.94 15.39
N VAL A 344 26.21 2.77 15.24
CA VAL A 344 26.69 2.28 13.94
C VAL A 344 25.51 1.81 13.08
N SER A 345 24.51 1.17 13.68
CA SER A 345 23.27 0.77 12.98
C SER A 345 22.56 2.00 12.41
N ASP A 346 22.32 3.00 13.26
CA ASP A 346 21.70 4.27 12.88
C ASP A 346 22.51 4.98 11.78
N ALA A 347 23.84 4.99 11.90
CA ALA A 347 24.71 5.57 10.89
C ALA A 347 24.61 4.84 9.54
N LYS A 348 24.49 3.51 9.54
CA LYS A 348 24.30 2.72 8.30
C LYS A 348 22.97 3.07 7.64
N GLU A 349 21.89 3.12 8.41
CA GLU A 349 20.56 3.48 7.89
C GLU A 349 20.55 4.91 7.34
N ALA A 350 21.04 5.88 8.12
CA ALA A 350 21.11 7.27 7.70
C ALA A 350 21.99 7.46 6.45
N GLN A 351 23.09 6.71 6.35
CA GLN A 351 23.95 6.72 5.17
C GLN A 351 23.23 6.16 3.94
N ALA A 352 22.49 5.05 4.08
CA ALA A 352 21.70 4.47 3.00
C ALA A 352 20.63 5.45 2.48
N ILE A 353 19.86 6.05 3.39
CA ILE A 353 18.86 7.08 3.05
C ILE A 353 19.50 8.27 2.32
N ARG A 354 20.68 8.71 2.76
CA ARG A 354 21.42 9.82 2.12
C ARG A 354 21.86 9.45 0.71
N GLU A 355 22.35 8.23 0.49
CA GLU A 355 22.77 7.74 -0.81
C GLU A 355 21.60 7.56 -1.78
N GLU A 356 20.50 6.98 -1.30
CA GLU A 356 19.25 6.85 -2.06
C GLU A 356 18.71 8.23 -2.47
N ARG A 357 18.66 9.19 -1.55
CA ARG A 357 18.30 10.59 -1.84
C ARG A 357 19.20 11.20 -2.91
N ARG A 358 20.51 10.93 -2.86
CA ARG A 358 21.48 11.42 -3.86
C ARG A 358 21.22 10.80 -5.24
N ARG A 359 21.00 9.48 -5.32
CA ARG A 359 20.67 8.78 -6.57
C ARG A 359 19.37 9.31 -7.18
N ARG A 360 18.32 9.45 -6.36
CA ARG A 360 17.04 10.05 -6.77
C ARG A 360 17.20 11.46 -7.31
N ASN A 361 17.92 12.32 -6.59
CA ASN A 361 18.15 13.70 -7.04
C ASN A 361 18.98 13.76 -8.33
N LYS A 362 19.96 12.86 -8.51
CA LYS A 362 20.73 12.73 -9.75
C LYS A 362 19.84 12.34 -10.92
N ALA A 363 18.95 11.35 -10.74
CA ALA A 363 17.99 10.94 -11.76
C ALA A 363 17.04 12.08 -12.13
N ILE A 364 16.45 12.76 -11.14
CA ILE A 364 15.58 13.93 -11.35
C ILE A 364 16.32 15.03 -12.14
N LYS A 365 17.57 15.34 -11.76
CA LYS A 365 18.40 16.34 -12.46
C LYS A 365 18.66 15.93 -13.92
N LYS A 366 19.04 14.67 -14.17
CA LYS A 366 19.26 14.17 -15.53
C LYS A 366 18.00 14.29 -16.38
N THR A 367 16.83 13.91 -15.86
CA THR A 367 15.54 14.09 -16.55
C THR A 367 15.26 15.56 -16.85
N ALA A 368 15.49 16.46 -15.89
CA ALA A 368 15.29 17.89 -16.09
C ALA A 368 16.19 18.45 -17.22
N ASN A 369 17.48 18.07 -17.23
CA ASN A 369 18.42 18.48 -18.26
C ASN A 369 17.99 18.01 -19.66
N LEU A 370 17.52 16.75 -19.80
CA LEU A 370 16.99 16.25 -21.08
C LEU A 370 15.78 17.07 -21.57
N ILE A 371 14.90 17.50 -20.65
CA ILE A 371 13.75 18.34 -20.99
C ILE A 371 14.20 19.74 -21.43
N GLU A 372 15.23 20.29 -20.81
CA GLU A 372 15.80 21.60 -21.17
C GLU A 372 16.48 21.55 -22.53
N GLY A 373 17.24 20.49 -22.81
CA GLY A 373 17.84 20.20 -24.11
C GLY A 373 16.84 19.80 -25.20
N ARG A 374 15.53 19.81 -24.94
CA ARG A 374 14.45 19.41 -25.88
C ARG A 374 14.48 17.94 -26.31
N HIS A 375 15.24 17.08 -25.62
CA HIS A 375 15.26 15.63 -25.76
C HIS A 375 14.05 14.98 -25.05
N PHE A 376 12.84 15.38 -25.44
CA PHE A 376 11.63 15.02 -24.68
C PHE A 376 11.31 13.52 -24.68
N GLN A 377 11.61 12.81 -25.77
CA GLN A 377 11.35 11.37 -25.84
C GLN A 377 12.27 10.59 -24.90
N GLU A 378 13.56 10.90 -24.96
CA GLU A 378 14.58 10.34 -24.07
C GLU A 378 14.28 10.68 -22.61
N ALA A 379 13.86 11.92 -22.31
CA ALA A 379 13.46 12.31 -20.96
C ALA A 379 12.29 11.48 -20.43
N ILE A 380 11.27 11.23 -21.27
CA ILE A 380 10.11 10.41 -20.88
C ILE A 380 10.55 8.96 -20.66
N LYS A 381 11.32 8.39 -21.60
CA LYS A 381 11.81 7.00 -21.51
C LYS A 381 12.66 6.79 -20.26
N PHE A 382 13.70 7.62 -20.09
CA PHE A 382 14.60 7.57 -18.93
C PHE A 382 13.86 7.72 -17.60
N ALA A 383 12.88 8.64 -17.53
CA ALA A 383 12.09 8.83 -16.31
C ALA A 383 11.15 7.66 -16.01
N SER A 384 10.59 7.01 -17.03
CA SER A 384 9.68 5.86 -16.89
C SER A 384 10.41 4.56 -16.55
N GLU A 385 11.64 4.38 -17.02
CA GLU A 385 12.49 3.20 -16.73
C GLU A 385 13.30 3.36 -15.44
N SER A 386 13.29 4.54 -14.83
CA SER A 386 13.98 4.81 -13.57
C SER A 386 13.27 4.14 -12.39
N GLU A 387 14.04 3.66 -11.41
CA GLU A 387 13.56 3.20 -10.10
C GLU A 387 12.63 4.23 -9.41
N TYR A 388 12.80 5.52 -9.73
CA TYR A 388 12.03 6.62 -9.15
C TYR A 388 10.86 7.08 -10.03
N ALA A 389 10.39 6.27 -10.98
CA ALA A 389 9.28 6.61 -11.89
C ALA A 389 8.03 7.07 -11.11
N GLU A 390 7.73 6.40 -10.01
CA GLU A 390 6.54 6.68 -9.20
C GLU A 390 6.66 7.93 -8.31
N HIS A 391 7.86 8.47 -8.15
CA HIS A 391 8.10 9.62 -7.29
C HIS A 391 7.43 10.90 -7.84
N THR A 392 6.78 11.67 -6.97
CA THR A 392 5.96 12.85 -7.32
C THR A 392 6.71 13.89 -8.16
N LYS A 393 7.99 14.15 -7.91
CA LYS A 393 8.80 15.06 -8.74
C LYS A 393 9.07 14.48 -10.13
N MET A 394 9.28 13.16 -10.24
CA MET A 394 9.53 12.49 -11.51
C MET A 394 8.27 12.50 -12.38
N LYS A 395 7.11 12.12 -11.82
CA LYS A 395 5.80 12.21 -12.50
C LYS A 395 5.53 13.61 -13.04
N ARG A 396 5.83 14.66 -12.27
CA ARG A 396 5.70 16.06 -12.72
C ARG A 396 6.60 16.38 -13.92
N LEU A 397 7.85 15.92 -13.90
CA LEU A 397 8.78 16.10 -15.02
C LEU A 397 8.29 15.36 -16.28
N VAL A 398 7.77 14.14 -16.15
CA VAL A 398 7.20 13.40 -17.29
C VAL A 398 6.01 14.14 -17.90
N ARG A 399 5.09 14.65 -17.08
CA ARG A 399 3.97 15.47 -17.58
C ARG A 399 4.47 16.72 -18.30
N ARG A 400 5.45 17.42 -17.72
CA ARG A 400 6.10 18.60 -18.33
C ARG A 400 6.77 18.25 -19.67
N ALA A 401 7.48 17.13 -19.74
CA ALA A 401 8.11 16.63 -20.96
C ALA A 401 7.09 16.32 -22.06
N LYS A 402 6.02 15.59 -21.74
CA LYS A 402 4.91 15.29 -22.66
C LYS A 402 4.26 16.57 -23.20
N PHE A 403 3.99 17.54 -22.31
CA PHE A 403 3.42 18.82 -22.71
C PHE A 403 4.37 19.62 -23.62
N ARG A 404 5.65 19.76 -23.26
CA ARG A 404 6.64 20.47 -24.08
C ARG A 404 6.86 19.78 -25.44
N LYS A 405 6.89 18.45 -25.49
CA LYS A 405 6.91 17.67 -26.75
C LYS A 405 5.73 18.03 -27.65
N LYS A 406 4.52 18.08 -27.07
CA LYS A 406 3.29 18.45 -27.77
C LYS A 406 3.35 19.89 -28.31
N LYS A 407 3.81 20.84 -27.48
CA LYS A 407 4.03 22.24 -27.88
C LYS A 407 5.09 22.39 -28.99
N ALA A 408 6.16 21.61 -28.95
CA ALA A 408 7.17 21.62 -30.01
C ALA A 408 6.59 21.13 -31.35
N LYS A 409 5.76 20.07 -31.33
CA LYS A 409 5.02 19.61 -32.52
C LYS A 409 4.05 20.66 -33.05
N GLU A 410 3.29 21.30 -32.16
CA GLU A 410 2.40 22.42 -32.50
C GLU A 410 3.15 23.51 -33.27
N LYS A 411 4.30 23.97 -32.75
CA LYS A 411 5.11 25.01 -33.40
C LYS A 411 5.55 24.62 -34.80
N ARG A 412 5.93 23.35 -35.03
CA ARG A 412 6.32 22.84 -36.36
C ARG A 412 5.14 22.86 -37.33
N ILE A 413 3.96 22.40 -36.91
CA ILE A 413 2.75 22.41 -37.74
C ILE A 413 2.35 23.85 -38.09
N LEU A 414 2.35 24.74 -37.09
CA LEU A 414 2.04 26.16 -37.31
C LEU A 414 3.04 26.83 -38.26
N ALA A 415 4.32 26.46 -38.21
CA ALA A 415 5.32 26.95 -39.17
C ALA A 415 5.02 26.47 -40.59
N ARG A 416 4.62 25.20 -40.79
CA ARG A 416 4.18 24.72 -42.11
C ARG A 416 2.94 25.44 -42.61
N LEU A 417 1.93 25.62 -41.74
CA LEU A 417 0.69 26.34 -42.08
C LEU A 417 0.94 27.78 -42.55
N ARG A 418 1.97 28.46 -42.05
CA ARG A 418 2.34 29.81 -42.54
C ARG A 418 2.75 29.82 -44.01
N ASN A 419 3.27 28.70 -44.51
CA ASN A 419 3.76 28.56 -45.88
C ASN A 419 2.73 27.89 -46.80
N ILE A 420 1.55 27.52 -46.29
CA ILE A 420 0.46 26.95 -47.10
C ILE A 420 -0.51 28.08 -47.43
N PRO A 421 -0.69 28.46 -48.71
CA PRO A 421 -1.66 29.48 -49.07
C PRO A 421 -3.09 29.01 -48.76
N PRO A 422 -4.02 29.92 -48.42
CA PRO A 422 -5.42 29.56 -48.11
C PRO A 422 -6.13 28.79 -49.24
N THR A 423 -5.72 29.00 -50.49
CA THR A 423 -6.25 28.31 -51.68
C THR A 423 -5.93 26.82 -51.71
N ARG A 424 -4.86 26.36 -51.04
CA ARG A 424 -4.55 24.93 -50.90
C ARG A 424 -5.39 24.33 -49.76
N ILE A 425 -6.70 24.21 -50.00
CA ILE A 425 -7.71 23.84 -49.00
C ILE A 425 -7.38 22.49 -48.34
N GLU A 426 -7.08 21.45 -49.13
CA GLU A 426 -6.80 20.11 -48.61
C GLU A 426 -5.53 20.05 -47.74
N ALA A 427 -4.50 20.80 -48.13
CA ALA A 427 -3.26 20.91 -47.34
C ALA A 427 -3.52 21.60 -46.00
N ASN A 428 -4.36 22.64 -45.99
CA ASN A 428 -4.83 23.28 -44.76
C ASN A 428 -5.64 22.31 -43.90
N ILE A 429 -6.61 21.57 -44.47
CA ILE A 429 -7.40 20.56 -43.75
C ILE A 429 -6.48 19.54 -43.08
N ARG A 430 -5.47 19.04 -43.79
CA ARG A 430 -4.50 18.06 -43.26
C ARG A 430 -3.77 18.59 -42.02
N GLU A 431 -3.20 19.80 -42.11
CA GLU A 431 -2.43 20.36 -41.00
C GLU A 431 -3.31 20.81 -39.82
N TYR A 432 -4.49 21.39 -40.07
CA TYR A 432 -5.44 21.69 -39.00
C TYR A 432 -5.99 20.43 -38.34
N SER A 433 -6.18 19.33 -39.07
CA SER A 433 -6.52 18.02 -38.49
C SER A 433 -5.42 17.51 -37.57
N ASN A 434 -4.14 17.67 -37.96
CA ASN A 434 -3.01 17.35 -37.08
C ASN A 434 -3.01 18.19 -35.79
N LEU A 435 -3.35 19.48 -35.89
CA LEU A 435 -3.47 20.36 -34.73
C LEU A 435 -4.63 19.96 -33.81
N VAL A 436 -5.79 19.62 -34.36
CA VAL A 436 -6.96 19.17 -33.59
C VAL A 436 -6.68 17.82 -32.93
N LYS A 437 -6.04 16.88 -33.63
CA LYS A 437 -5.61 15.59 -33.04
C LYS A 437 -4.69 15.80 -31.84
N LEU A 438 -3.79 16.79 -31.92
CA LEU A 438 -2.98 17.17 -30.76
C LEU A 438 -3.85 17.87 -29.72
N PHE A 439 -4.60 18.92 -30.07
CA PHE A 439 -5.34 19.79 -29.15
C PHE A 439 -6.84 19.78 -29.44
N PRO A 440 -7.57 18.72 -29.06
CA PRO A 440 -8.97 18.54 -29.46
C PRO A 440 -9.90 19.61 -28.87
N LYS A 441 -9.56 20.16 -27.70
CA LYS A 441 -10.33 21.22 -27.03
C LYS A 441 -9.97 22.64 -27.51
N ASN A 442 -9.10 22.80 -28.50
CA ASN A 442 -8.72 24.13 -28.98
C ASN A 442 -9.73 24.63 -30.02
N GLU A 443 -10.63 25.51 -29.60
CA GLU A 443 -11.69 26.08 -30.45
C GLU A 443 -11.17 26.78 -31.70
N LYS A 444 -10.01 27.45 -31.64
CA LYS A 444 -9.43 28.14 -32.79
C LYS A 444 -9.05 27.14 -33.90
N TYR A 445 -8.42 26.03 -33.53
CA TYR A 445 -8.03 24.98 -34.48
C TYR A 445 -9.25 24.25 -35.03
N ASN A 446 -10.24 23.96 -34.19
CA ASN A 446 -11.50 23.37 -34.64
C ASN A 446 -12.23 24.28 -35.64
N ARG A 447 -12.42 25.57 -35.32
CA ARG A 447 -13.09 26.52 -36.22
C ARG A 447 -12.37 26.66 -37.56
N LYS A 448 -11.03 26.70 -37.56
CA LYS A 448 -10.26 26.76 -38.81
C LYS A 448 -10.36 25.47 -39.63
N LEU A 449 -10.34 24.30 -38.98
CA LEU A 449 -10.57 23.03 -39.66
C LEU A 449 -11.94 23.00 -40.34
N GLU A 450 -12.99 23.38 -39.61
CA GLU A 450 -14.35 23.41 -40.13
C GLU A 450 -14.53 24.45 -41.25
N TYR A 451 -13.86 25.61 -41.15
CA TYR A 451 -13.82 26.59 -42.23
C TYR A 451 -13.31 25.98 -43.53
N TYR A 452 -12.14 25.33 -43.51
CA TYR A 452 -11.58 24.75 -44.74
C TYR A 452 -12.38 23.55 -45.25
N LYS A 453 -12.98 22.73 -44.38
CA LYS A 453 -13.89 21.67 -44.80
C LYS A 453 -15.10 22.22 -45.54
N ARG A 454 -15.72 23.30 -45.03
CA ARG A 454 -16.83 23.98 -45.72
C ARG A 454 -16.39 24.54 -47.07
N GLN A 455 -15.23 25.19 -47.13
CA GLN A 455 -14.68 25.69 -48.40
C GLN A 455 -14.46 24.56 -49.42
N LEU A 456 -14.00 23.38 -48.98
CA LEU A 456 -13.85 22.21 -49.86
C LEU A 456 -15.21 21.72 -50.39
N ILE A 457 -16.23 21.69 -49.53
CA ILE A 457 -17.59 21.30 -49.92
C ILE A 457 -18.14 22.27 -50.98
N GLU A 458 -18.03 23.58 -50.74
CA GLU A 458 -18.49 24.59 -51.72
C GLU A 458 -17.71 24.51 -53.03
N LEU A 459 -16.38 24.32 -52.99
CA LEU A 459 -15.57 24.17 -54.20
C LEU A 459 -15.97 22.96 -55.04
N ARG A 460 -16.32 21.84 -54.40
CA ARG A 460 -16.70 20.60 -55.07
C ARG A 460 -18.19 20.50 -55.39
N LYS A 461 -18.98 21.50 -55.01
CA LYS A 461 -20.43 21.48 -55.20
C LYS A 461 -20.74 21.67 -56.68
N GLN A 462 -21.34 20.65 -57.30
CA GLN A 462 -21.83 20.70 -58.68
C GLN A 462 -23.33 21.00 -58.70
N PRO A 463 -23.85 21.62 -59.79
CA PRO A 463 -25.28 21.78 -59.96
C PRO A 463 -25.97 20.42 -60.11
N PRO A 464 -27.26 20.31 -59.75
CA PRO A 464 -28.05 19.10 -59.99
C PRO A 464 -28.02 18.71 -61.47
N LEU A 465 -27.68 17.46 -61.77
CA LEU A 465 -27.66 16.92 -63.13
C LEU A 465 -29.03 16.30 -63.44
N LEU A 466 -29.70 16.76 -64.50
CA LEU A 466 -30.89 16.09 -65.00
C LEU A 466 -30.46 14.79 -65.70
N VAL A 467 -30.99 13.66 -65.23
CA VAL A 467 -30.83 12.35 -65.88
C VAL A 467 -32.19 11.81 -66.29
N THR A 468 -32.26 11.15 -67.44
CA THR A 468 -33.55 10.71 -68.02
C THR A 468 -33.49 9.27 -68.50
N GLN A 469 -34.67 8.64 -68.61
CA GLN A 469 -34.81 7.28 -69.09
C GLN A 469 -34.23 7.10 -70.50
N GLU A 470 -34.39 8.10 -71.38
CA GLU A 470 -33.85 8.05 -72.75
C GLU A 470 -32.32 7.94 -72.79
N GLN A 471 -31.63 8.52 -71.80
CA GLN A 471 -30.16 8.48 -71.72
C GLN A 471 -29.62 7.12 -71.28
N TYR A 472 -30.38 6.38 -70.49
CA TYR A 472 -29.94 5.13 -69.87
C TYR A 472 -30.59 3.88 -70.49
N GLY A 473 -31.66 4.04 -71.28
CA GLY A 473 -32.38 2.95 -71.94
C GLY A 473 -32.78 1.87 -70.94
N ASP A 474 -32.46 0.62 -71.23
CA ASP A 474 -32.77 -0.54 -70.38
C ASP A 474 -32.04 -0.51 -69.02
N LYS A 475 -30.96 0.28 -68.89
CA LYS A 475 -30.21 0.46 -67.64
C LYS A 475 -30.83 1.51 -66.72
N TRP A 476 -31.98 2.09 -67.08
CA TRP A 476 -32.68 3.06 -66.25
C TRP A 476 -33.37 2.37 -65.07
N PRO A 477 -32.98 2.64 -63.80
CA PRO A 477 -33.46 1.85 -62.67
C PRO A 477 -34.72 2.40 -62.03
N PHE A 478 -35.32 3.47 -62.55
CA PHE A 478 -36.44 4.16 -61.91
C PHE A 478 -37.76 3.99 -62.67
N THR A 479 -38.87 3.97 -61.94
CA THR A 479 -40.24 3.96 -62.51
C THR A 479 -40.67 5.32 -63.06
N VAL A 480 -39.98 6.39 -62.67
CA VAL A 480 -40.20 7.75 -63.18
C VAL A 480 -39.33 8.01 -64.42
N PRO A 481 -39.78 8.79 -65.40
CA PRO A 481 -39.05 8.97 -66.67
C PRO A 481 -37.80 9.86 -66.56
N LYS A 482 -37.69 10.69 -65.51
CA LYS A 482 -36.54 11.59 -65.28
C LYS A 482 -36.43 12.04 -63.82
N GLY A 483 -35.26 12.54 -63.44
CA GLY A 483 -35.06 13.24 -62.18
C GLY A 483 -33.70 13.93 -62.09
N LYS A 484 -33.49 14.67 -61.00
CA LYS A 484 -32.25 15.41 -60.77
C LYS A 484 -31.34 14.63 -59.84
N LEU A 485 -30.16 14.28 -60.32
CA LEU A 485 -29.10 13.65 -59.56
C LEU A 485 -28.21 14.73 -58.94
N GLU A 486 -28.05 14.68 -57.62
CA GLU A 486 -27.29 15.66 -56.85
C GLU A 486 -26.21 14.95 -56.03
N CYS A 487 -25.03 15.58 -55.95
CA CYS A 487 -24.01 15.20 -54.99
C CYS A 487 -23.83 16.29 -53.93
N PHE A 488 -23.84 15.87 -52.66
CA PHE A 488 -23.27 16.63 -51.56
C PHE A 488 -21.89 16.03 -51.19
N PRO A 489 -20.78 16.75 -51.47
CA PRO A 489 -19.43 16.24 -51.21
C PRO A 489 -19.22 15.80 -49.74
N PRO A 490 -18.43 14.75 -49.48
CA PRO A 490 -17.58 14.04 -50.45
C PRO A 490 -18.23 12.82 -51.13
N GLY A 491 -19.55 12.60 -51.03
CA GLY A 491 -20.14 11.36 -51.59
C GLY A 491 -21.59 11.05 -51.24
N ILE A 492 -22.37 12.02 -50.74
CA ILE A 492 -23.80 11.81 -50.47
C ILE A 492 -24.54 12.00 -51.79
N ILE A 493 -25.10 10.92 -52.34
CA ILE A 493 -25.79 10.95 -53.63
C ILE A 493 -27.29 10.90 -53.40
N THR A 494 -28.00 11.87 -53.96
CA THR A 494 -29.46 11.98 -53.85
C THR A 494 -30.10 12.13 -55.22
N PHE A 495 -31.31 11.60 -55.36
CA PHE A 495 -32.11 11.72 -56.58
C PHE A 495 -33.44 12.38 -56.28
N ARG A 496 -33.73 13.50 -56.93
CA ARG A 496 -34.97 14.25 -56.76
C ARG A 496 -35.93 13.98 -57.92
N ALA A 497 -37.10 13.44 -57.60
CA ALA A 497 -38.20 13.19 -58.52
C ALA A 497 -39.53 13.51 -57.85
N ASN A 498 -40.48 14.10 -58.59
CA ASN A 498 -41.83 14.43 -58.12
C ASN A 498 -41.82 15.11 -56.72
N GLU A 499 -40.99 16.16 -56.60
CA GLU A 499 -40.76 16.95 -55.38
C GLU A 499 -40.07 16.23 -54.20
N LYS A 500 -39.95 14.90 -54.21
CA LYS A 500 -39.28 14.11 -53.17
C LYS A 500 -37.81 13.87 -53.51
N THR A 501 -36.94 13.88 -52.48
CA THR A 501 -35.51 13.62 -52.61
C THR A 501 -35.18 12.29 -51.94
N TYR A 502 -34.63 11.36 -52.71
CA TYR A 502 -34.36 9.99 -52.31
C TYR A 502 -32.86 9.75 -52.13
N ALA A 503 -32.51 8.86 -51.20
CA ALA A 503 -31.16 8.35 -50.99
C ALA A 503 -30.78 7.36 -52.08
N VAL A 504 -29.74 7.67 -52.86
CA VAL A 504 -29.25 6.78 -53.94
C VAL A 504 -28.17 5.83 -53.42
N ASN A 505 -27.42 6.22 -52.39
CA ASN A 505 -26.40 5.39 -51.78
C ASN A 505 -26.55 5.29 -50.26
N GLY A 506 -25.84 4.33 -49.65
CA GLY A 506 -25.90 4.11 -48.20
C GLY A 506 -25.50 5.33 -47.36
N LEU A 507 -24.60 6.18 -47.88
CA LEU A 507 -24.19 7.40 -47.18
C LEU A 507 -25.35 8.42 -47.12
N ALA A 508 -26.12 8.58 -48.19
CA ALA A 508 -27.34 9.39 -48.17
C ALA A 508 -28.39 8.82 -47.22
N SER A 509 -28.62 7.51 -47.21
CA SER A 509 -29.55 6.87 -46.27
C SER A 509 -29.15 7.13 -44.81
N SER A 510 -27.86 7.06 -44.49
CA SER A 510 -27.35 7.36 -43.14
C SER A 510 -27.57 8.81 -42.69
N ARG A 511 -27.84 9.73 -43.63
CA ARG A 511 -28.18 11.13 -43.36
C ARG A 511 -29.69 11.37 -43.23
N GLY A 512 -30.49 10.32 -43.28
CA GLY A 512 -31.94 10.39 -43.07
C GLY A 512 -32.76 10.71 -44.31
N TYR A 513 -32.17 10.65 -45.51
CA TYR A 513 -32.93 10.76 -46.75
C TYR A 513 -33.81 9.50 -46.94
N PRO A 514 -35.06 9.64 -47.43
CA PRO A 514 -35.94 8.52 -47.76
C PRO A 514 -35.28 7.49 -48.69
N LYS A 515 -35.55 6.20 -48.48
CA LYS A 515 -35.05 5.14 -49.37
C LYS A 515 -35.67 5.26 -50.76
N ILE A 516 -34.90 4.92 -51.79
CA ILE A 516 -35.33 5.01 -53.19
C ILE A 516 -36.27 3.90 -53.64
N ASP A 517 -36.50 2.90 -52.78
CA ASP A 517 -37.28 1.67 -53.03
C ASP A 517 -38.66 1.93 -53.66
N GLU A 518 -39.33 3.03 -53.29
CA GLU A 518 -40.65 3.43 -53.82
C GLU A 518 -40.66 3.64 -55.34
N ILE A 519 -39.55 4.07 -55.91
CA ILE A 519 -39.40 4.37 -57.33
C ILE A 519 -38.40 3.46 -58.02
N TRP A 520 -37.88 2.46 -57.31
CA TRP A 520 -36.91 1.52 -57.86
C TRP A 520 -37.64 0.43 -58.66
N LYS A 521 -37.41 0.43 -59.96
CA LYS A 521 -38.00 -0.48 -60.94
C LYS A 521 -37.57 -1.94 -60.69
N ASP A 522 -38.52 -2.84 -60.80
CA ASP A 522 -38.28 -4.29 -60.81
C ASP A 522 -37.60 -4.71 -62.13
N ASP A 523 -36.63 -5.62 -62.05
CA ASP A 523 -35.94 -6.15 -63.22
C ASP A 523 -36.90 -7.06 -64.02
N PRO A 524 -37.08 -6.87 -65.34
CA PRO A 524 -37.93 -7.76 -66.13
C PRO A 524 -37.40 -9.21 -66.21
N ASN A 525 -36.11 -9.45 -65.97
CA ASN A 525 -35.50 -10.78 -66.01
C ASN A 525 -35.49 -11.42 -64.61
N GLN A 526 -36.66 -11.75 -64.08
CA GLN A 526 -36.78 -12.44 -62.78
C GLN A 526 -36.32 -13.91 -62.92
N GLU A 527 -35.32 -14.34 -62.15
CA GLU A 527 -34.99 -15.77 -62.00
C GLU A 527 -35.86 -16.37 -60.88
N GLU A 528 -36.68 -17.38 -61.20
CA GLU A 528 -37.40 -18.15 -60.18
C GLU A 528 -36.40 -18.98 -59.36
N VAL A 529 -36.13 -18.54 -58.12
CA VAL A 529 -35.30 -19.29 -57.18
C VAL A 529 -36.19 -20.18 -56.30
N GLN A 530 -36.49 -21.39 -56.79
CA GLN A 530 -37.20 -22.50 -56.11
C GLN A 530 -38.61 -22.19 -55.53
N GLU A 531 -39.48 -23.19 -55.62
CA GLU A 531 -40.92 -23.11 -55.29
C GLU A 531 -41.19 -22.39 -53.96
N GLY A 532 -41.86 -21.23 -54.07
CA GLY A 532 -42.50 -20.54 -52.93
C GLY A 532 -41.89 -19.20 -52.50
N THR A 533 -40.73 -18.79 -53.04
CA THR A 533 -40.13 -17.48 -52.68
C THR A 533 -39.92 -16.62 -53.92
N LEU A 534 -40.85 -15.69 -54.19
CA LEU A 534 -40.68 -14.70 -55.26
C LEU A 534 -39.63 -13.66 -54.84
N PHE A 535 -38.38 -13.81 -55.30
CA PHE A 535 -37.34 -12.81 -55.07
C PHE A 535 -37.41 -11.76 -56.18
N ILE A 536 -38.08 -10.63 -55.91
CA ILE A 536 -38.18 -9.53 -56.87
C ILE A 536 -36.79 -8.88 -57.02
N MET A 537 -36.09 -9.22 -58.10
CA MET A 537 -34.85 -8.54 -58.47
C MET A 537 -35.16 -7.11 -58.92
N LYS A 538 -34.29 -6.18 -58.55
CA LYS A 538 -34.38 -4.76 -58.90
C LYS A 538 -33.32 -4.42 -59.94
N VAL A 539 -33.63 -3.50 -60.87
CA VAL A 539 -32.68 -3.05 -61.90
C VAL A 539 -31.42 -2.46 -61.25
N ASP A 540 -30.22 -2.73 -61.80
CA ASP A 540 -28.96 -2.28 -61.20
C ASP A 540 -28.87 -0.74 -61.04
N MET A 541 -28.60 -0.30 -59.80
CA MET A 541 -28.44 1.12 -59.43
C MET A 541 -27.03 1.64 -59.72
N GLY A 542 -26.07 0.75 -60.01
CA GLY A 542 -24.65 1.04 -60.24
C GLY A 542 -24.39 2.21 -61.20
N PRO A 543 -25.01 2.26 -62.40
CA PRO A 543 -24.83 3.37 -63.34
C PRO A 543 -25.20 4.74 -62.76
N ILE A 544 -26.25 4.82 -61.95
CA ILE A 544 -26.70 6.07 -61.32
C ILE A 544 -25.79 6.44 -60.13
N ILE A 545 -25.39 5.45 -59.31
CA ILE A 545 -24.45 5.67 -58.19
C ILE A 545 -23.12 6.21 -58.71
N ASN A 546 -22.54 5.56 -59.72
CA ASN A 546 -21.26 5.97 -60.31
C ASN A 546 -21.36 7.38 -60.89
N LYS A 547 -22.42 7.67 -61.65
CA LYS A 547 -22.64 9.02 -62.19
C LYS A 547 -22.77 10.07 -61.10
N GLY A 548 -23.42 9.73 -59.98
CA GLY A 548 -23.53 10.62 -58.82
C GLY A 548 -22.19 10.86 -58.14
N LEU A 549 -21.35 9.83 -58.00
CA LEU A 549 -20.02 9.95 -57.43
C LEU A 549 -19.08 10.80 -58.30
N ASP A 550 -19.22 10.74 -59.63
CA ASP A 550 -18.50 11.62 -60.55
C ASP A 550 -18.82 13.10 -60.28
N LEU A 551 -20.07 13.43 -59.93
CA LEU A 551 -20.46 14.79 -59.54
C LEU A 551 -19.79 15.26 -58.24
N CYS A 552 -19.30 14.35 -57.41
CA CYS A 552 -18.62 14.68 -56.14
C CYS A 552 -17.13 14.98 -56.28
N ASN A 553 -16.53 14.57 -57.40
CA ASN A 553 -15.12 14.74 -57.70
C ASN A 553 -14.99 15.34 -59.12
N PRO A 554 -15.42 16.59 -59.32
CA PRO A 554 -15.15 17.27 -60.58
C PRO A 554 -13.63 17.29 -60.79
N LEU A 555 -13.18 16.70 -61.91
CA LEU A 555 -11.77 16.61 -62.29
C LEU A 555 -11.07 17.96 -62.29
#